data_AF-A0A7S2VNG5-F1
#
_entry.id   AF-A0A7S2VNG5-F1
#
_cell.length_a   1.000
_cell.length_b   1.000
_cell.length_c   1.000
_cell.angle_alpha   90.00
_cell.angle_beta   90.00
_cell.angle_gamma   90.00
#
_symmetry.space_group_name_H-M   'P 1'
#
loop_
_entity.id
_entity.type
_entity.pdbx_description
1 polymer ?
#
loop_
_entity_poly.entity_id
_entity_poly.type
_entity_poly.pdbx_seq_one_letter_code
_entity_poly.pdbx_strand_id
1 'polypeptide(L)'
;VDMAFLARRGYRVVGVEGVGLAIDAFAAEFSATGDAVRIHLPKEVDPDRFRASAMIPKAPEGEEVSVMPQPVILVEGDFLALGAREAAALVPFDAAFDRGGLVAVDPGDRERYVGALAELVAPGGRVLLVVVEHDAFADGRLGPPFEVTEAEVRSLCRGRFDVRLLV
;
A
#
# COMPACT_ATOMS: atom_id res chain seq x y z
N VAL A 1 -10.05 -3.19 7.91
CA VAL A 1 -8.73 -3.84 7.85
C VAL A 1 -7.73 -2.77 7.52
N ASP A 2 -6.69 -2.63 8.34
CA ASP A 2 -5.59 -1.69 8.15
C ASP A 2 -4.24 -2.41 8.38
N MET A 3 -3.13 -1.68 8.23
CA MET A 3 -1.79 -2.24 8.40
C MET A 3 -1.51 -2.74 9.83
N ALA A 4 -1.96 -2.02 10.85
CA ALA A 4 -1.77 -2.41 12.25
C ALA A 4 -2.56 -3.68 12.60
N PHE A 5 -3.77 -3.83 12.06
CA PHE A 5 -4.60 -5.03 12.20
C PHE A 5 -3.92 -6.29 11.67
N LEU A 6 -3.25 -6.21 10.51
CA LEU A 6 -2.50 -7.33 9.92
C LEU A 6 -1.23 -7.62 10.72
N ALA A 7 -0.49 -6.58 11.10
CA ALA A 7 0.73 -6.72 11.90
C ALA A 7 0.47 -7.38 13.27
N ARG A 8 -0.63 -7.04 13.93
CA ARG A 8 -1.11 -7.68 15.17
C ARG A 8 -1.48 -9.16 15.01
N ARG A 9 -1.69 -9.63 13.79
CA ARG A 9 -1.94 -11.06 13.48
C ARG A 9 -0.67 -11.82 13.11
N GLY A 10 0.51 -11.19 13.24
CA GLY A 10 1.79 -11.82 12.96
C GLY A 10 2.26 -11.68 11.52
N TYR A 11 1.55 -10.95 10.66
CA TYR A 11 1.98 -10.70 9.29
C TYR A 11 3.03 -9.59 9.24
N ARG A 12 4.03 -9.74 8.36
CA ARG A 12 4.94 -8.65 8.00
C ARG A 12 4.20 -7.67 7.09
N VAL A 13 4.15 -6.39 7.46
CA VAL A 13 3.39 -5.37 6.73
C VAL A 13 4.29 -4.22 6.32
N VAL A 14 4.17 -3.80 5.06
CA VAL A 14 4.83 -2.61 4.52
C VAL A 14 3.77 -1.71 3.91
N GLY A 15 3.79 -0.43 4.25
CA GLY A 15 3.01 0.62 3.59
C GLY A 15 3.93 1.57 2.84
N VAL A 16 3.45 2.12 1.73
CA VAL A 16 4.14 3.17 0.96
C VAL A 16 3.25 4.40 0.93
N GLU A 17 3.80 5.56 1.26
CA GLU A 17 3.07 6.82 1.35
C GLU A 17 3.98 7.98 0.91
N GLY A 18 3.48 8.89 0.08
CA GLY A 18 4.24 10.04 -0.40
C GLY A 18 4.25 11.22 0.58
N VAL A 19 3.31 11.24 1.52
CA VAL A 19 3.10 12.34 2.47
C VAL A 19 3.62 11.96 3.85
N GLY A 20 4.79 12.48 4.24
CA GLY A 20 5.38 12.22 5.57
C GLY A 20 4.45 12.55 6.74
N LEU A 21 3.65 13.62 6.65
CA LEU A 21 2.65 13.95 7.68
C LEU A 21 1.60 12.86 7.89
N ALA A 22 1.25 12.09 6.86
CA ALA A 22 0.31 10.98 6.98
C ALA A 22 0.97 9.77 7.66
N ILE A 23 2.25 9.53 7.40
CA ILE A 23 3.07 8.52 8.10
C ILE A 23 3.15 8.85 9.58
N ASP A 24 3.44 10.11 9.92
CA ASP A 24 3.52 10.58 11.31
C ASP A 24 2.17 10.45 12.02
N ALA A 25 1.08 10.86 11.37
CA ALA A 25 -0.28 10.73 11.91
C ALA A 25 -0.66 9.25 12.15
N PHE A 26 -0.34 8.37 11.20
CA PHE A 26 -0.55 6.93 11.35
C PHE A 26 0.25 6.36 12.53
N ALA A 27 1.52 6.75 12.67
CA ALA A 27 2.35 6.30 13.78
C ALA A 27 1.81 6.80 15.14
N ALA A 28 1.39 8.07 15.23
CA ALA A 28 0.78 8.63 16.43
C ALA A 28 -0.51 7.89 16.83
N GLU A 29 -1.32 7.50 15.86
CA GLU A 29 -2.57 6.79 16.11
C GLU A 29 -2.33 5.33 16.53
N PHE A 30 -1.46 4.61 15.82
CA PHE A 30 -1.39 3.15 15.92
C PHE A 30 -0.16 2.60 16.66
N SER A 31 0.91 3.37 16.84
CA SER A 31 2.14 2.91 17.49
C SER A 31 1.97 2.73 19.00
N ALA A 32 2.66 1.75 19.56
CA ALA A 32 2.77 1.54 21.00
C ALA A 32 3.53 2.68 21.72
N THR A 33 4.43 3.36 21.00
CA THR A 33 5.22 4.48 21.55
C THR A 33 4.72 5.85 21.12
N GLY A 34 3.70 5.90 20.24
CA GLY A 34 3.22 7.13 19.61
C GLY A 34 4.09 7.63 18.45
N ASP A 35 5.20 6.96 18.13
CA ASP A 35 6.14 7.35 17.08
C ASP A 35 6.59 6.13 16.25
N ALA A 36 7.17 6.39 15.07
CA ALA A 36 7.91 5.41 14.28
C ALA A 36 9.41 5.70 14.32
N VAL A 37 10.23 4.66 14.35
CA VAL A 37 11.69 4.75 14.41
C VAL A 37 12.27 4.65 13.01
N ARG A 38 13.18 5.56 12.64
CA ARG A 38 13.86 5.53 11.34
C ARG A 38 14.66 4.24 11.16
N ILE A 39 14.51 3.60 10.01
CA ILE A 39 15.29 2.41 9.62
C ILE A 39 16.01 2.65 8.29
N HIS A 40 17.02 1.82 8.02
CA HIS A 40 17.71 1.81 6.74
C HIS A 40 17.03 0.85 5.78
N LEU A 41 16.76 1.31 4.56
CA LEU A 41 16.38 0.46 3.45
C LEU A 41 17.63 -0.24 2.88
N PRO A 42 17.45 -1.35 2.12
CA PRO A 42 18.54 -1.95 1.37
C PRO A 42 19.24 -0.93 0.48
N LYS A 43 20.55 -1.07 0.29
CA LYS A 43 21.40 -0.14 -0.49
C LYS A 43 20.96 0.03 -1.94
N GLU A 44 20.21 -0.94 -2.45
CA GLU A 44 19.65 -0.94 -3.80
C GLU A 44 18.53 0.08 -3.95
N VAL A 45 17.86 0.46 -2.85
CA VAL A 45 16.81 1.48 -2.82
C VAL A 45 17.44 2.85 -2.62
N ASP A 46 17.11 3.78 -3.52
CA ASP A 46 17.65 5.14 -3.50
C ASP A 46 17.18 5.91 -2.25
N PRO A 47 18.08 6.28 -1.32
CA PRO A 47 17.73 6.94 -0.07
C PRO A 47 17.25 8.40 -0.24
N ASP A 48 17.51 9.02 -1.39
CA ASP A 48 17.01 10.36 -1.70
C ASP A 48 15.56 10.32 -2.18
N ARG A 49 15.13 9.17 -2.74
CA ARG A 49 13.77 8.93 -3.23
C ARG A 49 12.88 8.24 -2.21
N PHE A 50 13.47 7.39 -1.37
CA PHE A 50 12.73 6.57 -0.42
C PHE A 50 13.36 6.62 0.96
N ARG A 51 12.50 6.80 1.96
CA ARG A 51 12.85 6.73 3.37
C ARG A 51 11.98 5.68 4.02
N ALA A 52 12.46 5.04 5.09
CA ALA A 52 11.65 4.10 5.85
C ALA A 52 11.75 4.33 7.35
N SER A 53 10.63 4.06 8.00
CA SER A 53 10.48 4.01 9.45
C SER A 53 9.74 2.73 9.84
N ALA A 54 9.90 2.28 11.07
CA ALA A 54 9.19 1.13 11.61
C ALA A 54 8.49 1.48 12.91
N MET A 55 7.30 0.92 13.12
CA MET A 55 6.56 1.03 14.37
C MET A 55 6.04 -0.34 14.81
N ILE A 56 5.94 -0.53 16.13
CA ILE A 56 5.22 -1.66 16.72
C ILE A 56 3.79 -1.17 17.00
N PRO A 57 2.75 -1.81 16.45
CA PRO A 57 1.38 -1.39 16.72
C PRO A 57 1.01 -1.65 18.20
N LYS A 58 0.33 -0.70 18.83
CA LYS A 58 -0.23 -0.86 20.19
C LYS A 58 -1.25 -2.01 20.21
N ALA A 59 -1.44 -2.66 21.37
CA ALA A 59 -2.52 -3.64 21.50
C ALA A 59 -3.89 -2.96 21.26
N PRO A 60 -4.88 -3.64 20.62
CA PRO A 60 -6.25 -3.13 20.60
C PRO A 60 -6.79 -3.03 22.03
N GLU A 61 -7.64 -2.04 22.29
CA GLU A 61 -8.31 -1.96 23.59
C GLU A 61 -9.21 -3.16 23.80
N GLY A 62 -9.04 -3.85 24.93
CA GLY A 62 -9.88 -4.97 25.33
C GLY A 62 -9.67 -6.28 24.55
N GLU A 63 -8.63 -6.40 23.72
CA GLU A 63 -8.28 -7.66 23.04
C GLU A 63 -7.03 -8.30 23.63
N GLU A 64 -7.10 -9.61 23.91
CA GLU A 64 -5.91 -10.40 24.24
C GLU A 64 -5.02 -10.57 23.00
N VAL A 65 -3.76 -10.19 23.13
CA VAL A 65 -2.76 -10.35 22.08
C VAL A 65 -2.21 -11.77 22.14
N SER A 66 -2.76 -12.66 21.31
CA SER A 66 -2.34 -14.07 21.24
C SER A 66 -0.99 -14.28 20.53
N VAL A 67 -0.52 -13.30 19.75
CA VAL A 67 0.74 -13.37 19.00
C VAL A 67 1.48 -12.04 19.11
N MET A 68 2.81 -12.08 19.18
CA MET A 68 3.59 -10.84 19.19
C MET A 68 3.41 -10.08 17.88
N PRO A 69 3.02 -8.79 17.95
CA PRO A 69 2.81 -8.01 16.75
C PRO A 69 4.13 -7.87 15.98
N GLN A 70 4.07 -8.02 14.66
CA GLN A 70 5.21 -7.68 13.82
C GLN A 70 5.31 -6.15 13.67
N PRO A 71 6.50 -5.61 13.36
CA PRO A 71 6.64 -4.22 12.97
C PRO A 71 5.86 -3.93 11.68
N VAL A 72 5.23 -2.75 11.63
CA VAL A 72 4.80 -2.13 10.37
C VAL A 72 5.95 -1.29 9.86
N ILE A 73 6.38 -1.54 8.62
CA ILE A 73 7.37 -0.70 7.93
C ILE A 73 6.61 0.31 7.08
N LEU A 74 6.94 1.59 7.24
CA LEU A 74 6.35 2.71 6.52
C LEU A 74 7.43 3.28 5.61
N VAL A 75 7.24 3.16 4.30
CA VAL A 75 8.14 3.69 3.28
C VAL A 75 7.57 5.03 2.79
N GLU A 76 8.28 6.11 3.06
CA GLU A 76 8.00 7.43 2.51
C GLU A 76 8.60 7.53 1.10
N GLY A 77 7.77 7.82 0.10
CA GLY A 77 8.23 8.03 -1.28
C GLY A 77 7.11 7.88 -2.32
N ASP A 78 7.45 8.17 -3.58
CA ASP A 78 6.52 8.01 -4.71
C ASP A 78 6.36 6.53 -5.07
N PHE A 79 5.15 5.99 -4.93
CA PHE A 79 4.84 4.59 -5.26
C PHE A 79 5.08 4.28 -6.74
N LEU A 80 4.81 5.22 -7.65
CA LEU A 80 5.03 5.04 -9.09
C LEU A 80 6.53 4.91 -9.42
N ALA A 81 7.38 5.35 -8.50
CA ALA A 81 8.82 5.31 -8.61
C ALA A 81 9.43 3.98 -8.16
N LEU A 82 8.64 3.04 -7.62
CA LEU A 82 9.06 1.68 -7.29
C LEU A 82 9.09 0.80 -8.56
N GLY A 83 10.28 0.55 -9.09
CA GLY A 83 10.48 -0.34 -10.23
C GLY A 83 11.02 -1.72 -9.82
N ALA A 84 11.37 -2.53 -10.82
CA ALA A 84 11.93 -3.87 -10.62
C ALA A 84 13.17 -3.89 -9.70
N ARG A 85 14.00 -2.84 -9.73
CA ARG A 85 15.19 -2.75 -8.87
C ARG A 85 14.80 -2.58 -7.40
N GLU A 86 13.94 -1.61 -7.10
CA GLU A 86 13.46 -1.38 -5.72
C GLU A 86 12.65 -2.58 -5.24
N ALA A 87 11.78 -3.14 -6.09
CA ALA A 87 11.01 -4.34 -5.78
C ALA A 87 11.89 -5.57 -5.52
N ALA A 88 12.97 -5.77 -6.26
CA ALA A 88 13.90 -6.88 -5.96
C ALA A 88 14.61 -6.71 -4.60
N ALA A 89 14.80 -5.47 -4.16
CA ALA A 89 15.39 -5.16 -2.87
C ALA A 89 14.37 -5.26 -1.71
N LEU A 90 13.11 -4.90 -1.99
CA LEU A 90 11.98 -5.05 -1.09
C LEU A 90 11.44 -6.47 -1.19
N VAL A 91 11.77 -7.36 -0.25
CA VAL A 91 11.35 -8.78 -0.25
C VAL A 91 9.90 -8.95 -0.75
N PRO A 92 9.66 -9.80 -1.78
CA PRO A 92 8.41 -9.85 -2.50
C PRO A 92 7.22 -10.17 -1.58
N PHE A 93 6.05 -9.64 -1.95
CA PHE A 93 4.84 -9.70 -1.13
C PHE A 93 3.89 -10.80 -1.58
N ASP A 94 3.44 -11.64 -0.65
CA ASP A 94 2.42 -12.66 -0.91
C ASP A 94 1.05 -12.05 -1.21
N ALA A 95 0.80 -10.82 -0.72
CA ALA A 95 -0.43 -10.11 -0.97
C ALA A 95 -0.27 -8.59 -0.90
N ALA A 96 -1.16 -7.88 -1.61
CA ALA A 96 -1.35 -6.44 -1.50
C ALA A 96 -2.83 -6.12 -1.24
N PHE A 97 -3.07 -5.03 -0.51
CA PHE A 97 -4.40 -4.49 -0.30
C PHE A 97 -4.42 -3.05 -0.83
N ASP A 98 -5.15 -2.83 -1.92
CA ASP A 98 -5.30 -1.52 -2.54
C ASP A 98 -6.73 -1.05 -2.31
N ARG A 99 -6.88 -0.08 -1.41
CA ARG A 99 -8.11 0.68 -1.20
C ARG A 99 -7.73 2.14 -1.11
N GLY A 100 -8.22 2.94 -2.05
CA GLY A 100 -7.83 4.34 -2.16
C GLY A 100 -6.46 4.56 -2.81
N GLY A 101 -5.81 3.51 -3.33
CA GLY A 101 -4.58 3.59 -4.11
C GLY A 101 -4.90 3.87 -5.57
N LEU A 102 -5.24 2.85 -6.38
CA LEU A 102 -5.50 3.00 -7.82
C LEU A 102 -6.51 4.12 -8.14
N VAL A 103 -7.57 4.25 -7.35
CA VAL A 103 -8.61 5.29 -7.54
C VAL A 103 -8.11 6.70 -7.22
N ALA A 104 -6.97 6.86 -6.54
CA ALA A 104 -6.35 8.15 -6.30
C ALA A 104 -5.30 8.53 -7.37
N VAL A 105 -4.96 7.61 -8.26
CA VAL A 105 -3.96 7.82 -9.32
C VAL A 105 -4.60 8.46 -10.54
N ASP A 106 -3.95 9.48 -11.08
CA ASP A 106 -4.35 10.12 -12.33
C ASP A 106 -4.44 9.09 -13.46
N PRO A 107 -5.46 9.17 -14.36
CA PRO A 107 -5.68 8.17 -15.40
C PRO A 107 -4.45 7.83 -16.26
N GLY A 108 -3.59 8.82 -16.54
CA GLY A 108 -2.38 8.64 -17.34
C GLY A 108 -1.28 7.79 -16.68
N ASP A 109 -1.30 7.68 -15.36
CA ASP A 109 -0.26 6.97 -14.58
C ASP A 109 -0.70 5.57 -14.12
N ARG A 110 -1.94 5.17 -14.40
CA ARG A 110 -2.51 3.89 -13.93
C ARG A 110 -1.78 2.66 -14.44
N GLU A 111 -1.27 2.68 -15.67
CA GLU A 111 -0.44 1.58 -16.19
C GLU A 111 0.86 1.43 -15.40
N ARG A 112 1.49 2.57 -15.06
CA ARG A 112 2.70 2.60 -14.25
C ARG A 112 2.43 2.13 -12.82
N TYR A 113 1.29 2.53 -12.25
CA TYR A 113 0.85 2.08 -10.93
C TYR A 113 0.68 0.55 -10.87
N VAL A 114 -0.09 -0.03 -11.81
CA VAL A 114 -0.30 -1.48 -11.87
C VAL A 114 1.00 -2.21 -12.21
N GLY A 115 1.89 -1.60 -12.99
CA GLY A 115 3.24 -2.10 -13.23
C GLY A 115 4.06 -2.21 -11.95
N ALA A 116 4.14 -1.14 -11.15
CA ALA A 116 4.83 -1.14 -9.87
C ALA A 116 4.25 -2.20 -8.92
N LEU A 117 2.92 -2.32 -8.85
CA LEU A 117 2.25 -3.33 -8.05
C LEU A 117 2.62 -4.76 -8.49
N ALA A 118 2.72 -5.01 -9.80
CA ALA A 118 3.10 -6.30 -10.35
C ALA A 118 4.56 -6.68 -10.05
N GLU A 119 5.48 -5.70 -10.00
CA GLU A 119 6.88 -5.94 -9.60
C GLU A 119 7.00 -6.29 -8.11
N LEU A 120 6.14 -5.72 -7.26
CA LEU A 120 6.19 -5.93 -5.81
C LEU A 120 5.55 -7.26 -5.37
N VAL A 121 4.49 -7.71 -6.05
CA VAL A 121 3.75 -8.92 -5.67
C VAL A 121 4.46 -10.16 -6.21
N ALA A 122 4.71 -11.13 -5.32
CA ALA A 122 5.34 -12.40 -5.69
C ALA A 122 4.50 -13.17 -6.72
N PRO A 123 5.11 -14.00 -7.58
CA PRO A 123 4.37 -14.94 -8.40
C PRO A 123 3.43 -15.82 -7.55
N GLY A 124 2.15 -15.85 -7.90
CA GLY A 124 1.11 -16.54 -7.12
C GLY A 124 0.51 -15.74 -5.95
N GLY A 125 1.06 -14.55 -5.68
CA GLY A 125 0.52 -13.59 -4.73
C GLY A 125 -0.81 -12.98 -5.19
N ARG A 126 -1.50 -12.29 -4.29
CA ARG A 126 -2.86 -11.78 -4.52
C ARG A 126 -3.00 -10.31 -4.19
N VAL A 127 -3.71 -9.59 -5.05
CA VAL A 127 -4.14 -8.21 -4.78
C VAL A 127 -5.62 -8.22 -4.44
N LEU A 128 -5.99 -7.69 -3.27
CA LEU A 128 -7.36 -7.28 -3.00
C LEU A 128 -7.50 -5.80 -3.37
N LEU A 129 -8.14 -5.55 -4.50
CA LEU A 129 -8.35 -4.22 -5.06
C LEU A 129 -9.78 -3.76 -4.81
N VAL A 130 -9.93 -2.55 -4.26
CA VAL A 130 -11.21 -1.88 -4.04
C VAL A 130 -11.26 -0.62 -4.93
N VAL A 131 -12.13 -0.66 -5.93
CA VAL A 131 -12.41 0.47 -6.84
C VAL A 131 -13.82 1.01 -6.62
N VAL A 132 -14.09 2.18 -7.20
CA VAL A 132 -15.41 2.82 -7.16
C VAL A 132 -15.85 3.22 -8.57
N GLU A 133 -17.11 2.96 -8.88
CA GLU A 133 -17.79 3.47 -10.07
C GLU A 133 -18.77 4.57 -9.62
N HIS A 134 -18.65 5.77 -10.18
CA HIS A 134 -19.49 6.93 -9.87
C HIS A 134 -19.45 7.97 -10.99
N ASP A 135 -20.50 8.78 -11.08
CA ASP A 135 -20.53 9.97 -11.93
C ASP A 135 -19.64 11.11 -11.37
N ALA A 136 -19.44 12.18 -12.13
CA ALA A 136 -18.77 13.38 -11.64
C ALA A 136 -19.40 13.90 -10.33
N PHE A 137 -18.56 14.44 -9.43
CA PHE A 137 -19.03 15.07 -8.20
C PHE A 137 -19.90 16.29 -8.52
N ALA A 138 -20.72 16.73 -7.56
CA ALA A 138 -21.65 17.86 -7.74
C ALA A 138 -20.95 19.17 -8.15
N ASP A 139 -19.66 19.33 -7.84
CA ASP A 139 -18.80 20.46 -8.23
C ASP A 139 -18.12 20.28 -9.61
N GLY A 140 -18.43 19.21 -10.33
CA GLY A 140 -17.87 18.86 -11.63
C GLY A 140 -16.49 18.17 -11.58
N ARG A 141 -15.94 17.94 -10.38
CA ARG A 141 -14.68 17.22 -10.23
C ARG A 141 -14.87 15.74 -10.60
N LEU A 142 -13.84 15.13 -11.19
CA LEU A 142 -13.85 13.71 -11.56
C LEU A 142 -13.14 12.82 -10.54
N GLY A 143 -12.33 13.40 -9.65
CA GLY A 143 -11.61 12.68 -8.60
C GLY A 143 -10.60 13.56 -7.85
N PRO A 144 -9.80 12.98 -6.95
CA PRO A 144 -9.96 11.63 -6.41
C PRO A 144 -11.14 11.53 -5.39
N PRO A 145 -11.69 10.32 -5.16
CA PRO A 145 -11.44 9.12 -5.96
C PRO A 145 -11.94 9.32 -7.38
N PHE A 146 -11.16 8.86 -8.35
CA PHE A 146 -11.57 8.79 -9.74
C PHE A 146 -12.41 7.52 -9.95
N GLU A 147 -13.34 7.59 -10.89
CA GLU A 147 -14.03 6.41 -11.40
C GLU A 147 -13.01 5.40 -11.97
N VAL A 148 -13.18 4.13 -11.61
CA VAL A 148 -12.44 3.00 -12.18
C VAL A 148 -13.41 1.84 -12.37
N THR A 149 -13.72 1.54 -13.64
CA THR A 149 -14.67 0.48 -14.00
C THR A 149 -14.03 -0.91 -13.96
N GLU A 150 -14.85 -1.96 -13.85
CA GLU A 150 -14.36 -3.34 -13.99
C GLU A 150 -13.59 -3.56 -15.32
N ALA A 151 -14.10 -2.99 -16.42
CA ALA A 151 -13.46 -3.11 -17.73
C ALA A 151 -12.07 -2.47 -17.76
N GLU A 152 -11.90 -1.32 -17.10
CA GLU A 152 -10.61 -0.67 -16.96
C GLU A 152 -9.64 -1.50 -16.11
N VAL A 153 -10.09 -2.03 -14.96
CA VAL A 153 -9.27 -2.94 -14.13
C VAL A 153 -8.77 -4.12 -14.96
N ARG A 154 -9.66 -4.77 -15.73
CA ARG A 154 -9.29 -5.89 -16.61
C ARG A 154 -8.29 -5.49 -17.69
N SER A 155 -8.36 -4.26 -18.19
CA SER A 155 -7.42 -3.72 -19.16
C SER A 155 -6.04 -3.48 -18.54
N LEU A 156 -5.97 -2.75 -17.42
CA LEU A 156 -4.73 -2.40 -16.73
C LEU A 156 -3.97 -3.65 -16.22
N CYS A 157 -4.72 -4.63 -15.71
CA CYS A 157 -4.16 -5.88 -15.17
C CYS A 157 -3.80 -6.91 -16.24
N ARG A 158 -4.13 -6.68 -17.52
CA ARG A 158 -3.91 -7.66 -18.60
C ARG A 158 -2.45 -8.09 -18.67
N GLY A 159 -2.22 -9.40 -18.66
CA GLY A 159 -0.88 -9.99 -18.74
C GLY A 159 -0.06 -9.90 -17.45
N ARG A 160 -0.61 -9.28 -16.39
CA ARG A 160 0.04 -9.11 -15.08
C ARG A 160 -0.71 -9.85 -13.96
N PHE A 161 -2.03 -9.77 -13.95
CA PHE A 161 -2.90 -10.43 -12.97
C PHE A 161 -4.10 -11.10 -13.62
N ASP A 162 -4.57 -12.19 -13.03
CA ASP A 162 -5.91 -12.72 -13.29
C ASP A 162 -6.94 -11.96 -12.44
N VAL A 163 -8.05 -11.53 -13.05
CA VAL A 163 -9.01 -10.61 -12.42
C VAL A 163 -10.32 -11.32 -12.17
N ARG A 164 -10.68 -11.43 -10.88
CA ARG A 164 -11.96 -11.95 -10.39
C ARG A 164 -12.70 -10.91 -9.57
N LEU A 165 -13.89 -10.52 -10.02
CA LEU A 165 -14.82 -9.72 -9.23
C LEU A 165 -15.34 -10.57 -8.05
N LEU A 166 -15.34 -9.98 -6.86
CA LEU A 166 -15.90 -10.56 -5.66
C LEU A 166 -17.31 -9.98 -5.46
N VAL A 167 -18.32 -10.85 -5.41
CA VAL A 167 -19.73 -10.51 -5.20
C VAL A 167 -20.27 -11.15 -3.92
#